data_AF-A0A7Y2PJJ1-F1
#
_entry.id   AF-A0A7Y2PJJ1-F1
#
_cell.length_a   1.000
_cell.length_b   1.000
_cell.length_c   1.000
_cell.angle_alpha   90.00
_cell.angle_beta   90.00
_cell.angle_gamma   90.00
#
_symmetry.space_group_name_H-M   'P 1'
#
loop_
_entity.id
_entity.type
_entity.pdbx_description
1 polymer ?
#
loop_
_entity_poly.entity_id
_entity_poly.type
_entity_poly.pdbx_seq_one_letter_code
_entity_poly.pdbx_strand_id
1 'polypeptide(L)'
;AAIEQMGQRLAQAKRPLILAGGGAIDAAPALQQLAERLGAPVALTINAKGMLPAAHPLLIGSTQSLVATRALVAEADVVLAIGTELAETDYDITFAGGFEIPGVLLRIDIDPDQTVRNYAPALALVADARVAAEALLAELGVLPARGAEWGAARVSRLQAQLASDWDAPTRAQTHFLQTLFDVLPDAVCVGDSTQPVYTGNLTFNPDQPRRWFNSSTGYGTLGYALPAAVGAWLG
;
A
#
# COMPACT_ATOMS: atom_id res chain seq x y z
N ALA A 1 14.99 -16.26 -14.60
CA ALA A 1 15.45 -16.80 -13.31
C ALA A 1 14.71 -16.18 -12.13
N ALA A 2 15.03 -14.96 -11.66
CA ALA A 2 14.36 -14.39 -10.47
C ALA A 2 12.85 -14.13 -10.67
N ILE A 3 12.45 -13.49 -11.78
CA ILE A 3 11.04 -13.27 -12.14
C ILE A 3 10.25 -14.58 -12.21
N GLU A 4 10.80 -15.59 -12.89
CA GLU A 4 10.21 -16.93 -13.00
C GLU A 4 9.98 -17.57 -11.63
N GLN A 5 10.98 -17.54 -10.74
CA GLN A 5 10.85 -18.08 -9.39
C GLN A 5 9.83 -17.31 -8.54
N MET A 6 9.80 -15.97 -8.65
CA MET A 6 8.79 -15.14 -7.98
C MET A 6 7.39 -15.45 -8.52
N GLY A 7 7.23 -15.54 -9.85
CA GLY A 7 6.00 -15.88 -10.54
C GLY A 7 5.47 -17.25 -10.11
N GLN A 8 6.32 -18.27 -10.06
CA GLN A 8 5.95 -19.61 -9.59
C GLN A 8 5.44 -19.59 -8.14
N ARG A 9 6.15 -18.91 -7.23
CA ARG A 9 5.72 -18.77 -5.82
C ARG A 9 4.40 -18.03 -5.69
N LEU A 10 4.23 -16.94 -6.44
CA LEU A 10 3.00 -16.16 -6.46
C LEU A 10 1.83 -16.95 -7.04
N ALA A 11 2.04 -17.70 -8.13
CA ALA A 11 1.00 -18.55 -8.72
C ALA A 11 0.51 -19.61 -7.72
N GLN A 12 1.42 -20.26 -7.00
CA GLN A 12 1.14 -21.32 -6.03
C GLN A 12 0.60 -20.82 -4.68
N ALA A 13 0.77 -19.53 -4.36
CA ALA A 13 0.33 -18.92 -3.10
C ALA A 13 -1.17 -19.09 -2.86
N LYS A 14 -1.60 -19.54 -1.68
CA LYS A 14 -3.04 -19.61 -1.36
C LYS A 14 -3.58 -18.27 -0.88
N ARG A 15 -2.74 -17.47 -0.23
CA ARG A 15 -3.07 -16.18 0.37
C ARG A 15 -1.99 -15.14 0.00
N PRO A 16 -1.83 -14.81 -1.30
CA PRO A 16 -0.88 -13.79 -1.72
C PRO A 16 -1.30 -12.41 -1.24
N LEU A 17 -0.34 -11.57 -0.88
CA LEU A 17 -0.57 -10.18 -0.50
C LEU A 17 0.51 -9.28 -1.13
N ILE A 18 0.12 -8.06 -1.50
CA ILE A 18 1.04 -7.05 -2.03
C ILE A 18 1.20 -5.93 -1.01
N LEU A 19 2.45 -5.62 -0.66
CA LEU A 19 2.86 -4.40 0.05
C LEU A 19 3.54 -3.48 -0.96
N ALA A 20 2.87 -2.39 -1.37
CA ALA A 20 3.41 -1.46 -2.35
C ALA A 20 3.77 -0.11 -1.72
N GLY A 21 5.00 0.34 -1.99
CA GLY A 21 5.52 1.61 -1.50
C GLY A 21 5.55 2.71 -2.55
N GLY A 22 5.95 3.91 -2.12
CA GLY A 22 6.03 5.08 -3.01
C GLY A 22 6.99 4.89 -4.20
N GLY A 23 8.01 4.02 -4.07
CA GLY A 23 8.90 3.65 -5.17
C GLY A 23 8.21 2.88 -6.29
N ALA A 24 6.97 2.40 -6.07
CA ALA A 24 6.16 1.73 -7.08
C ALA A 24 5.05 2.62 -7.67
N ILE A 25 5.01 3.93 -7.35
CA ILE A 25 3.91 4.82 -7.75
C ILE A 25 3.69 4.85 -9.27
N ASP A 26 4.76 4.83 -10.06
CA ASP A 26 4.70 4.85 -11.53
C ASP A 26 4.35 3.46 -12.13
N ALA A 27 4.29 2.42 -11.29
CA ALA A 27 3.85 1.08 -11.65
C ALA A 27 2.35 0.85 -11.38
N ALA A 28 1.58 1.87 -10.98
CA ALA A 28 0.18 1.72 -10.56
C ALA A 28 -0.69 0.88 -11.53
N PRO A 29 -0.69 1.10 -12.86
CA PRO A 29 -1.50 0.29 -13.77
C PRO A 29 -1.09 -1.19 -13.79
N ALA A 30 0.21 -1.47 -13.81
CA ALA A 30 0.74 -2.83 -13.80
C ALA A 30 0.49 -3.52 -12.45
N LEU A 31 0.61 -2.79 -11.33
CA LEU A 31 0.34 -3.34 -10.01
C LEU A 31 -1.13 -3.63 -9.76
N GLN A 32 -2.03 -2.79 -10.26
CA GLN A 32 -3.46 -3.08 -10.23
C GLN A 32 -3.77 -4.38 -10.99
N GLN A 33 -3.27 -4.52 -12.22
CA GLN A 33 -3.46 -5.75 -13.01
C GLN A 33 -2.84 -6.97 -12.32
N LEU A 34 -1.68 -6.81 -11.67
CA LEU A 34 -1.02 -7.88 -10.94
C LEU A 34 -1.84 -8.31 -9.72
N ALA A 35 -2.37 -7.35 -8.96
CA ALA A 35 -3.25 -7.60 -7.83
C ALA A 35 -4.51 -8.35 -8.25
N GLU A 36 -5.16 -7.91 -9.34
CA GLU A 36 -6.34 -8.55 -9.92
C GLU A 36 -6.02 -9.98 -10.40
N ARG A 37 -4.88 -10.17 -11.11
CA ARG A 37 -4.43 -11.48 -11.59
C ARG A 37 -4.21 -12.47 -10.44
N LEU A 38 -3.67 -11.98 -9.33
CA LEU A 38 -3.37 -12.79 -8.16
C LEU A 38 -4.56 -12.93 -7.21
N GLY A 39 -5.61 -12.11 -7.34
CA GLY A 39 -6.63 -11.93 -6.30
C GLY A 39 -6.01 -11.50 -4.96
N ALA A 40 -4.92 -10.73 -4.99
CA ALA A 40 -4.12 -10.39 -3.82
C ALA A 40 -4.62 -9.08 -3.18
N PRO A 41 -4.94 -9.07 -1.88
CA PRO A 41 -5.10 -7.82 -1.12
C PRO A 41 -3.84 -6.95 -1.25
N VAL A 42 -4.04 -5.64 -1.34
CA VAL A 42 -2.98 -4.65 -1.54
C VAL A 42 -2.99 -3.66 -0.39
N ALA A 43 -1.92 -3.63 0.40
CA ALA A 43 -1.68 -2.57 1.36
C ALA A 43 -0.68 -1.57 0.77
N LEU A 44 -1.05 -0.30 0.79
CA LEU A 44 -0.26 0.80 0.23
C LEU A 44 0.42 1.53 1.38
N THR A 45 1.69 1.87 1.26
CA THR A 45 2.28 2.89 2.14
C THR A 45 1.55 4.23 1.94
N ILE A 46 1.72 5.18 2.86
CA ILE A 46 1.12 6.52 2.70
C ILE A 46 1.57 7.20 1.40
N ASN A 47 2.84 7.00 1.01
CA ASN A 47 3.42 7.54 -0.22
C ASN A 47 2.95 6.82 -1.50
N ALA A 48 2.29 5.67 -1.35
CA ALA A 48 1.74 4.87 -2.45
C ALA A 48 0.23 5.08 -2.65
N LYS A 49 -0.39 5.99 -1.89
CA LYS A 49 -1.83 6.24 -1.97
C LYS A 49 -2.28 6.58 -3.40
N GLY A 50 -3.42 6.01 -3.78
CA GLY A 50 -4.03 6.18 -5.09
C GLY A 50 -3.51 5.26 -6.19
N MET A 51 -2.56 4.35 -5.90
CA MET A 51 -2.17 3.32 -6.85
C MET A 51 -3.31 2.38 -7.24
N LEU A 52 -4.25 2.17 -6.33
CA LEU A 52 -5.55 1.56 -6.59
C LEU A 52 -6.64 2.60 -6.32
N PRO A 53 -7.74 2.62 -7.10
CA PRO A 53 -8.91 3.45 -6.82
C PRO A 53 -9.46 3.19 -5.41
N ALA A 54 -10.08 4.19 -4.79
CA ALA A 54 -10.54 4.10 -3.41
C ALA A 54 -11.57 2.98 -3.20
N ALA A 55 -12.40 2.74 -4.21
CA ALA A 55 -13.42 1.69 -4.22
C ALA A 55 -12.89 0.30 -4.67
N HIS A 56 -11.59 0.16 -4.94
CA HIS A 56 -11.05 -1.10 -5.47
C HIS A 56 -11.19 -2.23 -4.43
N PRO A 57 -11.77 -3.40 -4.79
CA PRO A 57 -12.14 -4.43 -3.83
C PRO A 57 -10.95 -5.12 -3.14
N LEU A 58 -9.74 -5.02 -3.72
CA LEU A 58 -8.50 -5.53 -3.14
C LEU A 58 -7.74 -4.49 -2.30
N LEU A 59 -8.21 -3.25 -2.22
CA LEU A 59 -7.50 -2.19 -1.49
C LEU A 59 -7.71 -2.32 0.03
N ILE A 60 -6.62 -2.58 0.74
CA ILE A 60 -6.57 -2.49 2.21
C ILE A 60 -6.50 -1.03 2.66
N GLY A 61 -5.76 -0.19 1.93
CA GLY A 61 -5.38 1.17 2.34
C GLY A 61 -4.02 1.21 3.02
N SER A 62 -3.77 2.23 3.86
CA SER A 62 -2.51 2.40 4.60
C SER A 62 -2.68 2.22 6.11
N THR A 63 -3.20 1.06 6.50
CA THR A 63 -3.58 0.74 7.87
C THR A 63 -2.68 -0.32 8.51
N GLN A 64 -1.48 -0.54 7.97
CA GLN A 64 -0.52 -1.58 8.37
C GLN A 64 -0.11 -1.47 9.84
N SER A 65 -0.23 -0.29 10.46
CA SER A 65 0.02 -0.07 11.88
C SER A 65 -1.10 -0.57 12.80
N LEU A 66 -2.28 -0.85 12.26
CA LEU A 66 -3.43 -1.30 13.03
C LEU A 66 -3.40 -2.82 13.19
N VAL A 67 -3.73 -3.29 14.40
CA VAL A 67 -3.72 -4.71 14.77
C VAL A 67 -4.47 -5.60 13.77
N ALA A 68 -5.65 -5.15 13.32
CA ALA A 68 -6.46 -5.91 12.35
C ALA A 68 -5.76 -6.10 10.99
N THR A 69 -5.05 -5.08 10.51
CA THR A 69 -4.29 -5.16 9.26
C THR A 69 -3.04 -6.02 9.44
N ARG A 70 -2.35 -5.89 10.59
CA ARG A 70 -1.19 -6.74 10.92
C ARG A 70 -1.55 -8.21 10.91
N ALA A 71 -2.70 -8.57 11.50
CA ALA A 71 -3.22 -9.93 11.47
C ALA A 71 -3.45 -10.43 10.03
N LEU A 72 -4.01 -9.60 9.15
CA LEU A 72 -4.19 -9.96 7.74
C LEU A 72 -2.84 -10.20 7.05
N VAL A 73 -1.85 -9.32 7.26
CA VAL A 73 -0.49 -9.50 6.72
C VAL A 73 0.14 -10.81 7.24
N ALA A 74 -0.03 -11.12 8.52
CA ALA A 74 0.46 -12.35 9.12
C ALA A 74 -0.24 -13.62 8.61
N GLU A 75 -1.47 -13.53 8.10
CA GLU A 75 -2.16 -14.65 7.45
C GLU A 75 -1.56 -14.99 6.07
N ALA A 76 -0.91 -14.04 5.39
CA ALA A 76 -0.41 -14.22 4.03
C ALA A 76 0.71 -15.28 3.97
N ASP A 77 0.61 -16.20 3.01
CA ASP A 77 1.64 -17.24 2.81
C ASP A 77 2.75 -16.80 1.84
N VAL A 78 2.46 -15.84 0.97
CA VAL A 78 3.44 -15.14 0.13
C VAL A 78 3.14 -13.65 0.14
N VAL A 79 4.14 -12.83 0.46
CA VAL A 79 4.05 -11.37 0.41
C VAL A 79 5.00 -10.84 -0.66
N LEU A 80 4.46 -10.09 -1.61
CA LEU A 80 5.23 -9.30 -2.57
C LEU A 80 5.39 -7.87 -2.03
N ALA A 81 6.58 -7.53 -1.56
CA ALA A 81 6.96 -6.17 -1.21
C ALA A 81 7.66 -5.50 -2.40
N ILE A 82 7.06 -4.46 -2.96
CA ILE A 82 7.53 -3.79 -4.18
C ILE A 82 7.61 -2.28 -3.99
N GLY A 83 8.80 -1.71 -4.23
CA GLY A 83 9.07 -0.27 -4.12
C GLY A 83 8.76 0.34 -2.75
N THR A 84 8.86 -0.46 -1.69
CA THR A 84 8.68 -0.05 -0.28
C THR A 84 9.97 -0.31 0.45
N GLU A 85 10.37 0.57 1.36
CA GLU A 85 11.54 0.31 2.21
C GLU A 85 11.24 -0.77 3.25
N LEU A 86 9.96 -1.06 3.50
CA LEU A 86 9.51 -1.70 4.74
C LEU A 86 10.22 -1.05 5.91
N ALA A 87 10.21 0.29 5.93
CA ALA A 87 10.72 1.06 7.05
C ALA A 87 9.66 1.14 8.14
N GLU A 88 10.05 1.46 9.37
CA GLU A 88 9.13 1.57 10.50
C GLU A 88 7.94 2.50 10.20
N THR A 89 8.15 3.59 9.47
CA THR A 89 7.06 4.52 9.07
C THR A 89 6.11 3.98 8.00
N ASP A 90 6.43 2.85 7.34
CA ASP A 90 5.56 2.19 6.37
C ASP A 90 4.50 1.30 7.05
N TYR A 91 4.82 0.74 8.23
CA TYR A 91 3.99 -0.27 8.89
C TYR A 91 3.76 -0.06 10.39
N ASP A 92 4.44 0.89 11.04
CA ASP A 92 4.36 1.14 12.47
C ASP A 92 4.46 2.63 12.82
N ILE A 93 3.58 3.45 12.25
CA ILE A 93 3.55 4.91 12.52
C ILE A 93 3.24 5.25 13.99
N THR A 94 2.75 4.28 14.77
CA THR A 94 2.45 4.42 16.20
C THR A 94 3.54 3.82 17.09
N PHE A 95 4.59 3.23 16.53
CA PHE A 95 5.70 2.58 17.25
C PHE A 95 5.23 1.54 18.28
N ALA A 96 4.18 0.79 17.92
CA ALA A 96 3.56 -0.21 18.79
C ALA A 96 4.26 -1.58 18.73
N GLY A 97 5.15 -1.80 17.76
CA GLY A 97 5.86 -3.05 17.52
C GLY A 97 4.96 -4.19 17.05
N GLY A 98 5.55 -5.32 16.64
CA GLY A 98 4.79 -6.54 16.31
C GLY A 98 4.23 -6.61 14.90
N PHE A 99 4.77 -5.85 13.94
CA PHE A 99 4.55 -6.12 12.52
C PHE A 99 5.47 -7.27 12.07
N GLU A 100 4.86 -8.32 11.55
CA GLU A 100 5.56 -9.53 11.13
C GLU A 100 5.08 -10.01 9.75
N ILE A 101 6.00 -10.64 9.02
CA ILE A 101 5.72 -11.29 7.74
C ILE A 101 6.19 -12.76 7.88
N PRO A 102 5.37 -13.65 8.45
CA PRO A 102 5.74 -15.05 8.66
C PRO A 102 5.76 -15.86 7.36
N GLY A 103 5.02 -15.41 6.35
CA GLY A 103 5.01 -16.00 5.01
C GLY A 103 6.29 -15.76 4.22
N VAL A 104 6.32 -16.27 3.00
CA VAL A 104 7.45 -16.07 2.08
C VAL A 104 7.47 -14.63 1.60
N LEU A 105 8.49 -13.87 1.97
CA LEU A 105 8.70 -12.51 1.50
C LEU A 105 9.48 -12.48 0.18
N LEU A 106 8.88 -11.87 -0.84
CA LEU A 106 9.51 -11.53 -2.12
C LEU A 106 9.75 -10.01 -2.15
N ARG A 107 10.99 -9.58 -2.40
CA ARG A 107 11.38 -8.16 -2.39
C ARG A 107 11.76 -7.68 -3.78
N ILE A 108 11.18 -6.56 -4.20
CA ILE A 108 11.54 -5.87 -5.44
C ILE A 108 11.78 -4.40 -5.11
N ASP A 109 13.00 -3.94 -5.34
CA ASP A 109 13.35 -2.53 -5.16
C ASP A 109 14.42 -2.13 -6.18
N ILE A 110 14.50 -0.85 -6.52
CA ILE A 110 15.53 -0.33 -7.43
C ILE A 110 16.87 -0.17 -6.70
N ASP A 111 16.82 0.06 -5.38
CA ASP A 111 17.99 0.14 -4.52
C ASP A 111 18.36 -1.25 -3.98
N PRO A 112 19.57 -1.77 -4.28
CA PRO A 112 20.00 -3.08 -3.78
C PRO A 112 19.97 -3.20 -2.26
N ASP A 113 20.29 -2.13 -1.52
CA ASP A 113 20.33 -2.17 -0.06
C ASP A 113 18.93 -2.36 0.51
N GLN A 114 17.93 -1.72 -0.11
CA GLN A 114 16.54 -1.83 0.31
C GLN A 114 15.99 -3.24 0.11
N THR A 115 16.48 -4.01 -0.87
CA THR A 115 15.96 -5.36 -1.11
C THR A 115 16.14 -6.32 0.09
N VAL A 116 17.08 -6.05 1.01
CA VAL A 116 17.39 -6.91 2.17
C VAL A 116 17.22 -6.21 3.53
N ARG A 117 17.02 -4.90 3.53
CA ARG A 117 16.88 -4.11 4.77
C ARG A 117 15.56 -4.40 5.49
N ASN A 118 15.59 -4.32 6.82
CA ASN A 118 14.48 -4.48 7.78
C ASN A 118 13.89 -5.91 7.85
N TYR A 119 13.53 -6.51 6.71
CA TYR A 119 12.99 -7.87 6.63
C TYR A 119 13.74 -8.69 5.58
N ALA A 120 14.32 -9.82 6.00
CA ALA A 120 15.07 -10.69 5.11
C ALA A 120 14.13 -11.38 4.09
N PRO A 121 14.32 -11.20 2.77
CA PRO A 121 13.52 -11.87 1.77
C PRO A 121 13.92 -13.34 1.59
N ALA A 122 12.97 -14.15 1.14
CA ALA A 122 13.26 -15.45 0.53
C ALA A 122 13.84 -15.30 -0.89
N LEU A 123 13.42 -14.25 -1.61
CA LEU A 123 13.96 -13.90 -2.92
C LEU A 123 13.88 -12.39 -3.12
N ALA A 124 14.99 -11.80 -3.57
CA ALA A 124 15.12 -10.37 -3.84
C ALA A 124 15.42 -10.14 -5.32
N LEU A 125 14.90 -9.05 -5.88
CA LEU A 125 15.15 -8.62 -7.24
C LEU A 125 15.43 -7.11 -7.24
N VAL A 126 16.62 -6.73 -7.71
CA VAL A 126 16.96 -5.33 -7.96
C VAL A 126 16.40 -4.93 -9.32
N ALA A 127 15.33 -4.15 -9.33
CA ALA A 127 14.65 -3.74 -10.55
C ALA A 127 13.75 -2.52 -10.33
N ASP A 128 13.51 -1.78 -11.40
CA ASP A 128 12.39 -0.84 -11.46
C ASP A 128 11.06 -1.57 -11.23
N ALA A 129 10.20 -0.99 -10.39
CA ALA A 129 8.95 -1.61 -9.97
C ALA A 129 7.99 -1.86 -11.13
N ARG A 130 7.93 -0.95 -12.12
CA ARG A 130 7.04 -1.09 -13.28
C ARG A 130 7.52 -2.21 -14.19
N VAL A 131 8.81 -2.22 -14.50
CA VAL A 131 9.42 -3.29 -15.31
C VAL A 131 9.22 -4.66 -14.66
N ALA A 132 9.41 -4.75 -13.34
CA ALA A 132 9.24 -6.00 -12.62
C ALA A 132 7.77 -6.46 -12.56
N ALA A 133 6.83 -5.55 -12.31
CA ALA A 133 5.40 -5.87 -12.30
C ALA A 133 4.90 -6.34 -13.67
N GLU A 134 5.31 -5.67 -14.76
CA GLU A 134 5.02 -6.07 -16.15
C GLU A 134 5.60 -7.47 -16.46
N ALA A 135 6.84 -7.74 -16.04
CA ALA A 135 7.47 -9.04 -16.25
C ALA A 135 6.80 -10.16 -15.45
N LEU A 136 6.38 -9.90 -14.20
CA LEU A 136 5.60 -10.85 -13.40
C LEU A 136 4.23 -11.13 -14.03
N LEU A 137 3.56 -10.12 -14.56
CA LEU A 137 2.29 -10.28 -15.27
C LEU A 137 2.43 -11.18 -16.51
N ALA A 138 3.49 -10.98 -17.28
CA ALA A 138 3.80 -11.80 -18.45
C ALA A 138 4.08 -13.27 -18.06
N GLU A 139 4.84 -13.47 -16.97
CA GLU A 139 5.18 -14.79 -16.45
C GLU A 139 3.96 -15.57 -15.92
N LEU A 140 3.10 -14.90 -15.16
CA LEU A 140 2.00 -15.59 -14.45
C LEU A 140 0.95 -16.19 -15.38
N GLY A 141 0.76 -15.63 -16.58
CA GLY A 141 -0.33 -16.06 -17.47
C GLY A 141 -1.68 -16.05 -16.76
N VAL A 142 -2.72 -16.67 -17.32
CA VAL A 142 -4.04 -16.73 -16.66
C VAL A 142 -3.99 -17.70 -15.48
N LEU A 143 -4.33 -17.23 -14.29
CA LEU A 143 -4.42 -18.05 -13.08
C LEU A 143 -5.87 -18.49 -12.82
N PRO A 144 -6.08 -19.67 -12.22
CA PRO A 144 -7.40 -20.05 -11.73
C PRO A 144 -7.87 -19.09 -10.63
N ALA A 145 -9.19 -18.91 -10.52
CA ALA A 145 -9.77 -18.17 -9.41
C ALA A 145 -9.36 -18.79 -8.07
N ARG A 146 -8.93 -17.96 -7.12
CA ARG A 146 -8.56 -18.40 -5.77
C ARG A 146 -9.80 -18.66 -4.90
N GLY A 147 -9.58 -19.31 -3.77
CA GLY A 147 -10.65 -19.64 -2.81
C GLY A 147 -11.42 -18.39 -2.35
N ALA A 148 -12.73 -18.56 -2.13
CA ALA A 148 -13.67 -17.47 -1.86
C ALA A 148 -13.40 -16.66 -0.59
N GLU A 149 -12.54 -17.15 0.30
CA GLU A 149 -12.23 -16.52 1.59
C GLU A 149 -11.05 -15.53 1.56
N TRP A 150 -10.29 -15.46 0.46
CA TRP A 150 -9.18 -14.51 0.31
C TRP A 150 -9.51 -13.38 -0.67
N GLY A 151 -8.60 -12.43 -0.87
CA GLY A 151 -8.79 -11.31 -1.78
C GLY A 151 -9.89 -10.37 -1.29
N ALA A 152 -10.85 -10.07 -2.16
CA ALA A 152 -11.90 -9.08 -1.91
C ALA A 152 -12.74 -9.40 -0.66
N ALA A 153 -13.06 -10.67 -0.43
CA ALA A 153 -13.84 -11.08 0.75
C ALA A 153 -13.08 -10.79 2.06
N ARG A 154 -11.77 -11.06 2.09
CA ARG A 154 -10.93 -10.78 3.26
C ARG A 154 -10.74 -9.29 3.51
N VAL A 155 -10.58 -8.51 2.44
CA VAL A 155 -10.48 -7.04 2.49
C VAL A 155 -11.80 -6.43 2.99
N SER A 156 -12.94 -6.87 2.48
CA SER A 156 -14.26 -6.39 2.94
C SER A 156 -14.47 -6.63 4.43
N ARG A 157 -14.10 -7.81 4.95
CA ARG A 157 -14.14 -8.10 6.39
C ARG A 157 -13.23 -7.18 7.21
N LEU A 158 -12.02 -6.92 6.72
CA LEU A 158 -11.10 -6.00 7.37
C LEU A 158 -11.69 -4.59 7.41
N GLN A 159 -12.22 -4.08 6.29
CA GLN A 159 -12.81 -2.75 6.22
C GLN A 159 -14.01 -2.61 7.17
N ALA A 160 -14.86 -3.63 7.28
CA ALA A 160 -15.98 -3.63 8.22
C ALA A 160 -15.51 -3.53 9.69
N GLN A 161 -14.45 -4.27 10.04
CA GLN A 161 -13.85 -4.21 11.38
C GLN A 161 -13.22 -2.84 11.65
N LEU A 162 -12.42 -2.30 10.72
CA LEU A 162 -11.80 -0.99 10.90
C LEU A 162 -12.86 0.11 11.02
N ALA A 163 -13.93 0.04 10.24
CA ALA A 163 -15.02 1.01 10.28
C ALA A 163 -15.72 1.08 11.65
N SER A 164 -15.81 -0.03 12.38
CA SER A 164 -16.40 -0.04 13.73
C SER A 164 -15.48 0.56 14.81
N ASP A 165 -14.18 0.60 14.56
CA ASP A 165 -13.17 1.00 15.55
C ASP A 165 -12.89 2.50 15.55
N TRP A 166 -13.26 3.21 14.47
CA TRP A 166 -13.02 4.65 14.38
C TRP A 166 -13.88 5.45 15.35
N ASP A 167 -13.27 6.33 16.14
CA ASP A 167 -13.97 7.21 17.07
C ASP A 167 -14.66 8.41 16.38
N ALA A 168 -15.40 9.22 17.15
CA ALA A 168 -16.14 10.35 16.59
C ALA A 168 -15.23 11.42 15.93
N PRO A 169 -14.10 11.85 16.54
CA PRO A 169 -13.14 12.74 15.89
C PRO A 169 -12.59 12.20 14.57
N THR A 170 -12.18 10.93 14.54
CA THR A 170 -11.64 10.29 13.33
C THR A 170 -12.67 10.28 12.21
N ARG A 171 -13.93 9.92 12.51
CA ARG A 171 -15.02 9.95 11.53
C ARG A 171 -15.30 11.36 11.01
N ALA A 172 -15.32 12.36 11.89
CA ALA A 172 -15.55 13.75 11.50
C ALA A 172 -14.44 14.28 10.57
N GLN A 173 -13.17 13.99 10.88
CA GLN A 173 -12.02 14.39 10.06
C GLN A 173 -11.99 13.63 8.72
N THR A 174 -12.34 12.35 8.71
CA THR A 174 -12.49 11.56 7.48
C THR A 174 -13.57 12.16 6.58
N HIS A 175 -14.72 12.51 7.16
CA HIS A 175 -15.82 13.14 6.42
C HIS A 175 -15.43 14.50 5.84
N PHE A 176 -14.66 15.30 6.60
CA PHE A 176 -14.10 16.56 6.10
C PHE A 176 -13.22 16.35 4.87
N LEU A 177 -12.31 15.37 4.90
CA LEU A 177 -11.44 15.05 3.75
C LEU A 177 -12.23 14.54 2.55
N GLN A 178 -13.21 13.66 2.77
CA GLN A 178 -14.09 13.17 1.70
C GLN A 178 -14.83 14.32 1.04
N THR A 179 -15.42 15.21 1.84
CA THR A 179 -16.14 16.40 1.32
C THR A 179 -15.24 17.28 0.46
N LEU A 180 -13.96 17.44 0.83
CA LEU A 180 -13.01 18.20 0.01
C LEU A 180 -12.83 17.60 -1.38
N PHE A 181 -12.66 16.28 -1.48
CA PHE A 181 -12.45 15.61 -2.77
C PHE A 181 -13.76 15.42 -3.56
N ASP A 182 -14.91 15.34 -2.89
CA ASP A 182 -16.21 15.34 -3.57
C ASP A 182 -16.46 16.69 -4.28
N VAL A 183 -16.03 17.79 -3.67
CA VAL A 183 -16.18 19.15 -4.24
C VAL A 183 -15.04 19.51 -5.20
N LEU A 184 -13.83 19.03 -4.93
CA LEU A 184 -12.61 19.31 -5.69
C LEU A 184 -11.93 17.98 -6.09
N PRO A 185 -12.49 17.25 -7.07
CA PRO A 185 -12.03 15.88 -7.41
C PRO A 185 -10.59 15.83 -7.94
N ASP A 186 -10.12 16.92 -8.55
CA ASP A 186 -8.75 17.02 -9.08
C ASP A 186 -7.75 17.64 -8.09
N ALA A 187 -8.17 17.91 -6.84
CA ALA A 187 -7.30 18.53 -5.84
C ALA A 187 -6.08 17.66 -5.54
N VAL A 188 -4.94 18.33 -5.30
CA VAL A 188 -3.77 17.71 -4.68
C VAL A 188 -3.76 18.14 -3.22
N CYS A 189 -3.94 17.18 -2.31
CA CYS A 189 -3.84 17.42 -0.88
C CYS A 189 -2.37 17.33 -0.46
N VAL A 190 -1.83 18.46 0.01
CA VAL A 190 -0.48 18.54 0.60
C VAL A 190 -0.61 18.84 2.08
N GLY A 191 -0.31 17.84 2.90
CA GLY A 191 -0.54 17.85 4.34
C GLY A 191 0.70 18.18 5.17
N ASP A 192 0.46 18.86 6.29
CA ASP A 192 1.44 19.04 7.36
C ASP A 192 1.14 18.06 8.52
N SER A 193 2.00 18.03 9.53
CA SER A 193 1.81 17.27 10.78
C SER A 193 0.61 17.81 11.58
N THR A 194 -0.60 17.37 11.21
CA THR A 194 -1.89 17.83 11.74
C THR A 194 -2.86 16.67 11.88
N GLN A 195 -3.83 16.80 12.81
CA GLN A 195 -4.82 15.73 13.05
C GLN A 195 -5.55 15.25 11.79
N PRO A 196 -6.09 16.12 10.90
CA PRO A 196 -6.74 15.65 9.68
C PRO A 196 -5.81 14.85 8.77
N VAL A 197 -4.53 15.20 8.71
CA VAL A 197 -3.54 14.46 7.89
C VAL A 197 -3.22 13.11 8.52
N TYR A 198 -3.03 13.04 9.84
CA TYR A 198 -2.83 11.77 10.54
C TYR A 198 -4.03 10.83 10.38
N THR A 199 -5.24 11.36 10.48
CA THR A 199 -6.47 10.60 10.22
C THR A 199 -6.56 10.19 8.75
N GLY A 200 -6.35 11.11 7.81
CA GLY A 200 -6.42 10.82 6.37
C GLY A 200 -5.40 9.79 5.91
N ASN A 201 -4.23 9.72 6.56
CA ASN A 201 -3.26 8.65 6.32
C ASN A 201 -3.84 7.26 6.61
N LEU A 202 -4.78 7.12 7.55
CA LEU A 202 -5.39 5.85 7.89
C LEU A 202 -6.72 5.61 7.18
N THR A 203 -7.51 6.66 6.94
CA THR A 203 -8.93 6.52 6.57
C THR A 203 -9.29 7.02 5.18
N PHE A 204 -8.42 7.80 4.54
CA PHE A 204 -8.68 8.39 3.23
C PHE A 204 -7.78 7.77 2.15
N ASN A 205 -8.37 7.39 1.02
CA ASN A 205 -7.64 6.93 -0.16
C ASN A 205 -8.11 7.77 -1.36
N PRO A 206 -7.20 8.47 -2.07
CA PRO A 206 -7.55 9.12 -3.33
C PRO A 206 -7.75 8.09 -4.45
N ASP A 207 -8.50 8.45 -5.49
CA ASP A 207 -8.73 7.57 -6.65
C ASP A 207 -7.57 7.52 -7.66
N GLN A 208 -6.58 8.41 -7.52
CA GLN A 208 -5.44 8.50 -8.41
C GLN A 208 -4.13 8.68 -7.64
N PRO A 209 -3.01 8.17 -8.18
CA PRO A 209 -1.69 8.47 -7.65
C PRO A 209 -1.45 9.98 -7.61
N ARG A 210 -0.53 10.41 -6.74
CA ARG A 210 -0.06 11.80 -6.70
C ARG A 210 -1.15 12.84 -6.34
N ARG A 211 -2.18 12.42 -5.59
CA ARG A 211 -3.23 13.31 -5.03
C ARG A 211 -3.11 13.53 -3.53
N TRP A 212 -2.29 12.74 -2.83
CA TRP A 212 -2.11 12.82 -1.38
C TRP A 212 -0.63 12.75 -1.04
N PHE A 213 -0.08 13.84 -0.51
CA PHE A 213 1.31 13.92 -0.06
C PHE A 213 1.37 14.64 1.28
N ASN A 214 2.27 14.24 2.16
CA ASN A 214 2.50 14.96 3.41
C ASN A 214 3.86 14.63 4.00
N SER A 215 4.33 15.45 4.94
CA SER A 215 5.54 15.19 5.71
C SER A 215 5.25 14.63 7.11
N SER A 216 4.05 14.08 7.33
CA SER A 216 3.68 13.51 8.63
C SER A 216 4.27 12.12 8.88
N THR A 217 4.86 11.51 7.83
CA THR A 217 5.67 10.29 7.89
C THR A 217 7.09 10.54 7.35
N GLY A 218 8.01 9.63 7.67
CA GLY A 218 9.43 9.84 7.42
C GLY A 218 10.01 10.86 8.42
N TYR A 219 10.46 12.02 7.94
CA TYR A 219 11.16 13.01 8.78
C TYR A 219 10.23 13.85 9.68
N GLY A 220 8.94 14.02 9.36
CA GLY A 220 8.03 14.73 10.26
C GLY A 220 8.10 16.26 10.21
N THR A 221 8.40 16.89 9.05
CA THR A 221 8.77 18.32 8.99
C THR A 221 7.57 19.25 9.08
N LEU A 222 7.48 20.04 10.16
CA LEU A 222 6.49 21.12 10.28
C LEU A 222 6.81 22.29 9.34
N GLY A 223 5.77 22.83 8.68
CA GLY A 223 5.90 23.90 7.69
C GLY A 223 6.11 23.39 6.26
N TYR A 224 6.04 22.08 6.04
CA TYR A 224 6.20 21.45 4.72
C TYR A 224 5.07 21.81 3.75
N ALA A 225 3.84 21.87 4.25
CA ALA A 225 2.66 21.82 3.38
C ALA A 225 2.58 22.99 2.39
N LEU A 226 2.84 24.21 2.83
CA LEU A 226 2.74 25.40 1.98
C LEU A 226 3.74 25.40 0.82
N PRO A 227 5.07 25.30 1.05
CA PRO A 227 6.03 25.28 -0.06
C PRO A 227 5.84 24.04 -0.97
N ALA A 228 5.49 22.89 -0.42
CA ALA A 228 5.22 21.70 -1.22
C ALA A 228 3.94 21.82 -2.08
N ALA A 229 2.90 22.50 -1.58
CA ALA A 229 1.70 22.81 -2.36
C ALA A 229 2.01 23.76 -3.53
N VAL A 230 2.88 24.75 -3.33
CA VAL A 230 3.38 25.62 -4.42
C VAL A 230 4.15 24.79 -5.45
N GLY A 231 5.00 23.87 -5.01
CA GLY A 231 5.71 22.94 -5.91
C GLY A 231 4.75 22.09 -6.73
N ALA A 232 3.78 21.43 -6.08
CA ALA A 232 2.77 20.61 -6.75
C ALA A 232 1.93 21.40 -7.77
N TRP A 233 1.70 22.70 -7.53
CA TRP A 233 1.01 23.58 -8.46
C TRP A 233 1.86 23.93 -9.70
N LEU A 234 3.18 24.03 -9.54
CA LEU A 234 4.10 24.34 -10.64
C LEU A 234 4.37 23.15 -11.57
N GLY A 235 4.26 21.91 -11.07
CA GLY A 235 4.52 20.67 -11.82
C GLY A 235 5.86 20.05 -11.48
#